data_AF-A0A399T2C8-F1
#
_entry.id   AF-A0A399T2C8-F1
#
_cell.length_a   1.000
_cell.length_b   1.000
_cell.length_c   1.000
_cell.angle_alpha   90.00
_cell.angle_beta   90.00
_cell.angle_gamma   90.00
#
_symmetry.space_group_name_H-M   'P 1'
#
loop_
_entity.id
_entity.type
_entity.pdbx_description
1 polymer ?
#
loop_
_entity_poly.entity_id
_entity_poly.type
_entity_poly.pdbx_seq_one_letter_code
_entity_poly.pdbx_strand_id
1 'polypeptide(L)' 'DRGEDGELHPASRIRQGGDAGAPLVLASPEDPAAVQILRVADHLASRGRGLAGRRLGLSVS' A
#
# COMPACT_ATOMS: atom_id res chain seq x y z
N ASP A 1 21.46 -17.13 14.29
CA ASP A 1 22.55 -16.19 13.96
C ASP A 1 22.67 -16.13 12.44
N ARG A 2 22.56 -14.91 11.91
CA ARG A 2 22.68 -14.43 10.51
C ARG A 2 21.58 -14.79 9.49
N GLY A 3 20.83 -13.76 9.06
CA GLY A 3 20.18 -13.78 7.75
C GLY A 3 18.95 -12.88 7.50
N GLU A 4 18.82 -11.68 8.06
CA GLU A 4 17.96 -10.64 7.46
C GLU A 4 18.34 -9.26 7.99
N ASP A 5 18.77 -8.43 7.05
CA ASP A 5 19.66 -7.31 7.31
C ASP A 5 18.81 -6.07 7.62
N GLY A 6 18.05 -6.09 8.71
CA GLY A 6 17.23 -4.94 9.14
C GLY A 6 16.13 -4.49 8.16
N GLU A 7 15.96 -5.16 7.02
CA GLU A 7 14.99 -4.78 6.01
C GLU A 7 13.62 -5.35 6.38
N LEU A 8 12.73 -4.48 6.82
CA LEU A 8 11.35 -4.84 7.14
C LEU A 8 10.67 -5.47 5.92
N HIS A 9 9.97 -6.58 6.15
CA HIS A 9 9.14 -7.21 5.14
C HIS A 9 8.20 -6.17 4.46
N PRO A 10 7.97 -6.22 3.14
CA PRO A 10 7.22 -5.20 2.41
C PRO A 10 5.83 -4.89 3.02
N ALA A 11 5.12 -5.93 3.48
CA ALA A 11 3.84 -5.76 4.15
C ALA A 11 3.94 -4.92 5.45
N SER A 12 5.03 -5.09 6.20
CA SER A 12 5.31 -4.32 7.41
C SER A 12 5.63 -2.86 7.09
N ARG A 13 6.42 -2.60 6.03
CA ARG A 13 6.75 -1.23 5.59
C ARG A 13 5.52 -0.46 5.12
N ILE A 14 4.62 -1.10 4.37
CA ILE A 14 3.35 -0.49 3.93
C ILE A 14 2.51 -0.06 5.14
N ARG A 15 2.31 -0.97 6.10
CA ARG A 15 1.52 -0.69 7.31
C ARG A 15 2.14 0.44 8.12
N GLN A 16 3.43 0.34 8.44
CA GLN A 16 4.12 1.34 9.26
C GLN A 16 4.15 2.73 8.59
N GLY A 17 4.46 2.79 7.29
CA GLY A 17 4.45 4.05 6.55
C GLY A 17 3.05 4.68 6.52
N GLY A 18 2.00 3.88 6.35
CA GLY A 18 0.62 4.33 6.47
C GLY A 18 0.27 4.87 7.86
N ASP A 19 0.59 4.11 8.91
CA ASP A 19 0.35 4.49 10.31
C ASP A 19 1.11 5.78 10.71
N ALA A 20 2.33 5.95 10.16
CA ALA A 20 3.19 7.11 10.44
C ALA A 20 2.88 8.35 9.58
N GLY A 21 1.94 8.26 8.63
CA GLY A 21 1.64 9.35 7.70
C GLY A 21 2.70 9.58 6.62
N ALA A 22 3.62 8.62 6.43
CA ALA A 22 4.65 8.61 5.39
C ALA A 22 4.41 7.40 4.45
N PRO A 23 3.35 7.42 3.62
CA PRO A 23 2.96 6.27 2.83
C PRO A 23 4.05 5.88 1.82
N LEU A 24 4.23 4.57 1.62
CA LEU A 24 5.31 4.00 0.79
C LEU A 24 5.36 4.59 -0.63
N VAL A 25 4.21 4.85 -1.24
CA VAL A 25 4.11 5.43 -2.60
C VAL A 25 4.67 6.86 -2.70
N LEU A 26 4.79 7.59 -1.60
CA LEU A 26 5.42 8.90 -1.54
C LEU A 26 6.88 8.81 -1.10
N ALA A 27 7.17 7.94 -0.13
CA ALA A 27 8.51 7.82 0.46
C ALA A 27 9.50 7.05 -0.42
N SER A 28 9.04 6.06 -1.19
CA SER A 28 9.86 5.21 -2.06
C SER A 28 9.06 4.77 -3.30
N PRO A 29 8.77 5.69 -4.23
CA PRO A 29 7.90 5.42 -5.38
C PRO A 29 8.42 4.33 -6.33
N GLU A 30 9.74 4.11 -6.36
CA GLU A 30 10.41 3.06 -7.14
C GLU A 30 10.34 1.67 -6.51
N ASP A 31 9.90 1.54 -5.25
CA ASP A 31 9.73 0.23 -4.61
C ASP A 31 8.71 -0.61 -5.42
N PRO A 32 9.00 -1.89 -5.73
CA PRO A 32 8.09 -2.73 -6.51
C PRO A 32 6.66 -2.80 -5.95
N ALA A 33 6.50 -2.74 -4.62
CA ALA A 33 5.20 -2.70 -3.97
C ALA A 33 4.50 -1.34 -4.18
N ALA A 34 5.23 -0.22 -4.09
CA ALA A 34 4.69 1.10 -4.40
C ALA A 34 4.17 1.17 -5.84
N VAL A 35 4.94 0.64 -6.79
CA VAL A 35 4.55 0.54 -8.20
C VAL A 35 3.26 -0.26 -8.37
N GLN A 36 3.10 -1.39 -7.68
CA GLN A 36 1.86 -2.17 -7.76
C GLN A 36 0.66 -1.43 -7.14
N ILE A 37 0.85 -0.71 -6.03
CA ILE A 37 -0.21 0.10 -5.41
C ILE A 37 -0.71 1.17 -6.39
N LEU A 38 0.21 1.88 -7.05
CA LEU A 38 -0.14 2.90 -8.05
C LEU A 38 -0.90 2.30 -9.23
N ARG A 39 -0.48 1.14 -9.75
CA ARG A 39 -1.20 0.43 -10.82
C ARG A 39 -2.63 0.07 -10.42
N VAL A 40 -2.84 -0.39 -9.19
CA VAL A 40 -4.19 -0.65 -8.68
C VAL A 40 -4.99 0.64 -8.58
N ALA A 41 -4.39 1.73 -8.09
CA ALA A 41 -5.04 3.03 -8.00
C ALA A 41 -5.48 3.54 -9.38
N ASP A 42 -4.62 3.47 -10.41
CA ASP A 42 -4.95 3.84 -11.79
C ASP A 42 -6.10 3.01 -12.36
N HIS A 43 -6.09 1.70 -12.10
CA HIS A 43 -7.19 0.82 -12.50
C HIS A 43 -8.50 1.16 -11.80
N LEU A 44 -8.46 1.59 -10.54
CA LEU A 44 -9.66 2.01 -9.83
C LEU A 44 -10.16 3.38 -10.31
N ALA A 45 -9.25 4.32 -10.59
CA ALA A 45 -9.58 5.67 -11.05
C ALA A 45 -10.23 5.68 -12.43
N SER A 46 -9.84 4.75 -13.31
CA SER A 46 -10.41 4.62 -14.66
C SER A 46 -11.78 3.92 -14.72
N ARG A 47 -12.27 3.34 -13.60
CA ARG A 47 -13.58 2.67 -13.58
C ARG A 47 -14.74 3.66 -13.43
N GLY A 48 -15.74 3.52 -14.30
CA GLY A 48 -16.92 4.41 -14.34
C GLY A 48 -17.82 4.40 -13.09
N ARG A 49 -17.74 3.36 -12.25
CA ARG A 49 -18.23 3.40 -10.86
C ARG A 49 -17.06 3.04 -9.96
N GLY A 50 -16.46 4.03 -9.30
CA GLY A 50 -15.37 3.85 -8.35
C GLY A 50 -15.79 3.10 -7.08
N LEU A 51 -15.01 3.21 -6.01
CA LEU A 51 -15.33 2.57 -4.72
C LEU A 51 -16.42 3.32 -3.93
N ALA A 52 -16.80 4.53 -4.35
CA ALA A 52 -17.85 5.31 -3.71
C ALA A 52 -19.17 4.53 -3.66
N GLY A 53 -19.71 4.34 -2.46
CA GLY A 53 -20.95 3.58 -2.22
C GLY A 53 -20.80 2.05 -2.24
N ARG A 54 -19.61 1.50 -2.52
CA ARG A 54 -19.34 0.05 -2.46
C ARG A 54 -19.00 -0.34 -1.02
N ARG A 55 -19.70 -1.32 -0.46
CA ARG A 55 -19.28 -1.95 0.81
C ARG A 55 -17.94 -2.66 0.59
N LEU A 56 -16.90 -2.23 1.32
CA LEU A 56 -15.55 -2.78 1.22
C LEU A 56 -15.31 -3.99 2.13
N GLY A 57 -16.28 -4.36 2.98
CA GLY A 57 -16.15 -5.50 3.90
C GLY A 57 -15.05 -5.32 4.96
N LEU A 58 -14.60 -4.08 5.20
CA LEU A 58 -13.59 -3.78 6.21
C LEU A 58 -14.24 -3.75 7.59
N SER A 59 -13.67 -4.51 8.53
CA SER A 59 -14.00 -4.44 9.95
C SER A 59 -12.77 -3.97 10.69
N VAL A 60 -12.94 -3.02 11.61
CA VAL A 60 -11.88 -2.69 12.58
C VAL A 60 -12.00 -3.71 13.70
N SER A 61 -10.94 -4.49 13.93
CA SER A 61 -10.77 -5.33 15.12
C SER A 61 -9.84 -4.65 16.10
#